data_AF-A0A3P7R870-F1
#
_entry.id   AF-A0A3P7R870-F1
#
_cell.length_a   1.000
_cell.length_b   1.000
_cell.length_c   1.000
_cell.angle_alpha   90.00
_cell.angle_beta   90.00
_cell.angle_gamma   90.00
#
_symmetry.space_group_name_H-M   'P 1'
#
loop_
_entity.id
_entity.type
_entity.pdbx_description
1 polymer ?
#
loop_
_entity_poly.entity_id
_entity_poly.type
_entity_poly.pdbx_seq_one_letter_code
_entity_poly.pdbx_strand_id
1 'polypeptide(L)' 'MMCCMQPEILSGRLFMECLLPQEAALVIGAERFCSCRGYARDLEWAEDFREADHGSAR' A
#
# COMPACT_ATOMS: atom_id res chain seq x y z
N MET A 1 4.79 -4.03 4.00
CA MET A 1 3.44 -4.61 3.91
C MET A 1 2.50 -3.74 3.10
N MET A 2 2.40 -2.43 3.40
CA MET A 2 1.54 -1.48 2.68
C MET A 2 1.76 -1.47 1.15
N CYS A 3 3.01 -1.35 0.67
CA CYS A 3 3.30 -1.36 -0.77
C CYS A 3 2.99 -2.69 -1.48
N CYS A 4 2.80 -3.80 -0.74
CA CYS A 4 2.43 -5.09 -1.34
C CYS A 4 0.93 -5.16 -1.62
N MET A 5 0.12 -4.50 -0.79
CA MET A 5 -1.34 -4.46 -0.94
C MET A 5 -1.82 -3.28 -1.79
N GLN A 6 -1.07 -2.17 -1.76
CA GLN A 6 -1.33 -0.92 -2.48
C GLN A 6 -0.10 -0.58 -3.36
N PRO A 7 0.04 -1.24 -4.52
CA PRO A 7 1.25 -1.16 -5.34
C PRO A 7 1.50 0.23 -5.93
N GLU A 8 0.50 1.12 -6.01
CA GLU A 8 0.69 2.50 -6.47
C GLU A 8 1.65 3.29 -5.57
N ILE A 9 1.81 2.90 -4.31
CA ILE A 9 2.80 3.52 -3.42
C ILE A 9 4.24 3.30 -3.96
N LEU A 10 4.48 2.21 -4.69
CA LEU A 10 5.79 1.93 -5.30
C LEU A 10 6.15 2.96 -6.37
N SER A 11 5.18 3.54 -7.09
CA SER A 11 5.48 4.55 -8.10
C SER A 11 6.06 5.82 -7.49
N GLY A 12 5.78 6.10 -6.21
CA GLY A 12 6.40 7.20 -5.47
C GLY A 12 7.93 7.14 -5.48
N ARG A 13 8.51 5.94 -5.53
CA ARG A 13 9.97 5.75 -5.59
C ARG A 13 10.62 6.22 -6.89
N LEU A 14 9.83 6.48 -7.94
CA LEU A 14 10.35 6.98 -9.21
C LEU A 14 10.72 8.46 -9.16
N PHE A 15 10.10 9.22 -8.26
CA PHE A 15 10.21 10.69 -8.24
C PHE A 15 10.39 11.30 -6.84
N MET A 16 10.20 10.52 -5.76
CA MET A 16 10.47 11.00 -4.40
C MET A 16 11.95 10.85 -4.05
N GLU A 17 12.55 11.96 -3.61
CA GLU A 17 13.86 11.97 -2.96
C GLU A 17 13.78 11.39 -1.53
N CYS A 18 14.94 11.12 -0.92
CA CYS A 18 15.03 10.74 0.48
C CYS A 18 14.44 11.82 1.38
N LEU A 19 13.46 11.44 2.22
CA LEU A 19 12.85 12.34 3.20
C LEU A 19 13.88 12.78 4.25
N LEU A 20 13.92 14.08 4.51
CA LEU A 20 14.63 14.66 5.65
C LEU A 20 13.89 14.38 6.98
N PRO A 21 14.54 14.58 8.15
CA PRO A 21 13.94 14.24 9.44
C PRO A 21 12.64 14.97 9.78
N GLN A 22 12.36 16.09 9.11
CA GLN A 22 11.15 16.91 9.29
C GLN A 22 10.13 16.76 8.15
N GLU A 23 10.40 15.88 7.18
CA GLU A 23 9.54 15.67 6.01
C GLU A 23 8.72 14.40 6.14
N ALA A 24 7.57 14.37 5.47
CA ALA A 24 6.70 13.21 5.38
C ALA A 24 6.07 13.13 3.99
N ALA A 25 5.78 11.91 3.55
CA ALA A 25 5.05 11.66 2.31
C ALA A 25 3.60 11.27 2.62
N LEU A 26 2.65 11.95 1.98
CA LEU A 26 1.22 11.65 2.06
C LEU A 26 0.74 11.12 0.70
N VAL A 27 0.24 9.89 0.67
CA VAL A 27 -0.32 9.25 -0.52
C VAL A 27 -1.82 9.06 -0.30
N ILE A 28 -2.64 9.65 -1.18
CA ILE A 28 -4.11 9.61 -1.09
C ILE A 28 -4.63 8.87 -2.32
N GLY A 29 -5.54 7.92 -2.09
CA GLY A 29 -6.25 7.20 -3.16
C GLY A 29 -5.53 5.98 -3.72
N ALA A 30 -4.50 5.45 -3.03
CA ALA A 30 -3.92 4.17 -3.40
C ALA A 30 -4.87 3.03 -3.02
N GLU A 31 -5.31 2.27 -4.02
CA GLU A 31 -6.31 1.21 -3.86
C GLU A 31 -5.67 -0.06 -3.30
N ARG A 32 -6.40 -0.78 -2.46
CA ARG A 32 -6.00 -2.10 -2.00
C ARG A 32 -6.46 -3.18 -2.99
N PHE A 33 -5.51 -4.00 -3.47
CA PHE A 33 -5.80 -5.09 -4.42
C PHE A 33 -5.71 -6.50 -3.84
N CYS A 34 -5.11 -6.67 -2.66
CA CYS A 34 -4.99 -7.99 -2.04
C CYS A 34 -4.98 -7.94 -0.51
N SER A 35 -5.16 -9.11 0.09
CA SER A 35 -4.93 -9.36 1.51
C SER A 35 -3.71 -10.26 1.68
N CYS A 36 -2.90 -10.00 2.70
CA CYS A 36 -1.78 -10.83 3.09
C CYS A 36 -1.93 -11.26 4.55
N ARG A 37 -1.35 -12.41 4.91
CA ARG A 37 -1.24 -12.92 6.27
C ARG A 37 0.24 -13.02 6.67
N GLY A 38 0.49 -13.09 7.97
CA GLY A 38 1.85 -13.11 8.53
C GLY A 38 2.61 -11.79 8.34
N TYR A 39 3.92 -11.81 8.61
CA TYR A 39 4.79 -10.63 8.53
C TYR A 39 6.24 -11.04 8.27
N ALA A 40 7.00 -10.17 7.59
CA ALA A 40 8.41 -10.37 7.26
C ALA A 40 8.68 -11.71 6.55
N ARG A 41 9.25 -12.69 7.25
CA ARG A 41 9.62 -14.00 6.67
C ARG A 41 8.42 -14.90 6.41
N ASP A 42 7.36 -14.72 7.18
CA ASP A 42 6.14 -15.52 7.08
C ASP A 42 5.03 -14.76 6.32
N LEU A 43 5.42 -13.73 5.54
CA LEU A 43 4.48 -12.96 4.75
C LEU A 43 3.97 -13.80 3.58
N GLU A 44 2.67 -14.08 3.58
CA GLU A 44 2.00 -14.84 2.53
C GLU A 44 0.84 -14.05 1.93
N TRP A 45 0.64 -14.20 0.63
CA TRP A 45 -0.57 -13.71 -0.04
C TRP A 45 -1.76 -14.59 0.35
N ALA A 46 -2.85 -13.96 0.80
CA ALA A 46 -4.02 -14.68 1.31
C ALA A 46 -5.14 -14.76 0.28
N GLU A 47 -5.51 -13.63 -0.33
CA GLU A 47 -6.61 -13.53 -1.30
C GLU A 47 -6.54 -12.22 -2.09
N ASP A 48 -7.22 -12.22 -3.25
CA ASP A 48 -7.50 -11.01 -4.01
C ASP A 48 -8.52 -10.15 -3.26
N PHE A 49 -8.37 -8.83 -3.33
CA PHE A 49 -9.24 -7.87 -2.68
C PHE A 49 -9.66 -6.79 -3.68
N ARG A 50 -10.95 -6.45 -3.70
CA ARG A 50 -11.50 -5.38 -4.52
C ARG A 50 -12.11 -4.33 -3.62
N GLU A 51 -11.38 -3.26 -3.37
CA GLU A 51 -11.82 -2.21 -2.46
C GLU A 51 -13.12 -1.55 -2.91
N ALA A 52 -13.31 -1.43 -4.23
CA ALA A 52 -14.56 -0.94 -4.84
C ALA A 52 -15.81 -1.74 -4.43
N ASP A 53 -15.68 -3.07 -4.29
CA ASP A 53 -16.79 -3.97 -3.93
C ASP A 53 -17.15 -3.86 -2.43
N HIS A 54 -16.20 -3.38 -1.62
CA HIS A 54 -16.36 -3.24 -0.18
C HIS A 54 -16.86 -1.86 0.26
N GLY A 55 -17.16 -0.97 -0.70
CA GLY A 55 -17.84 0.30 -0.47
C GLY A 55 -17.19 1.14 0.62
N SER A 56 -16.17 1.92 0.29
CA SER A 56 -15.70 2.95 1.21
C SER A 56 -16.75 4.06 1.27
N ALA A 57 -17.66 3.96 2.24
CA ALA A 57 -18.32 5.15 2.78
C ALA A 57 -17.20 6.09 3.25
N ARG A 58 -17.03 7.20 2.54
CA ARG A 58 -16.24 8.34 2.98
C ARG A 58 -16.84 8.96 4.24
#